data_AF-A0A1J1A9L8-F1
#
_entry.id   AF-A0A1J1A9L8-F1
#
_cell.length_a   1.000
_cell.length_b   1.000
_cell.length_c   1.000
_cell.angle_alpha   90.00
_cell.angle_beta   90.00
_cell.angle_gamma   90.00
#
_symmetry.space_group_name_H-M   'P 1'
#
loop_
_entity.id
_entity.type
_entity.pdbx_description
1 polymer ?
#
loop_
_entity_poly.entity_id
_entity_poly.type
_entity_poly.pdbx_seq_one_letter_code
_entity_poly.pdbx_strand_id
1 'polypeptide(L)' 'MIRSTLGRPGIALLVIVFLVLFVEDILIWHNSGALPAIEFLLLDVAVLAVLALAIREVRRRRPP' A
#
# COMPACT_ATOMS: atom_id res chain seq x y z
N MET A 1 -9.76 -14.69 -15.49
CA MET A 1 -8.57 -14.64 -14.60
C MET A 1 -7.76 -13.38 -14.92
N ILE A 2 -7.88 -12.35 -14.10
CA ILE A 2 -7.06 -11.14 -14.24
C ILE A 2 -5.60 -11.56 -13.97
N ARG A 3 -4.76 -11.63 -15.01
CA ARG A 3 -3.32 -11.79 -14.85
C ARG A 3 -2.85 -10.58 -14.05
N SER A 4 -2.72 -10.70 -12.74
CA SER A 4 -2.28 -9.58 -11.93
C SER A 4 -0.87 -9.22 -12.38
N THR A 5 -0.71 -7.98 -12.85
CA THR A 5 0.58 -7.42 -13.28
C THR A 5 1.62 -7.49 -12.16
N LEU A 6 1.19 -7.61 -10.89
CA LEU A 6 2.02 -7.71 -9.70
C LEU A 6 2.37 -9.15 -9.26
N GLY A 7 1.64 -10.17 -9.72
CA GLY A 7 1.74 -11.53 -9.17
C GLY A 7 1.23 -11.64 -7.72
N ARG A 8 1.04 -12.87 -7.23
CA ARG A 8 0.63 -13.15 -5.83
C ARG A 8 1.51 -12.48 -4.76
N PRO A 9 2.86 -12.54 -4.83
CA PRO A 9 3.70 -11.91 -3.80
C PRO A 9 3.61 -10.38 -3.81
N GLY A 10 3.44 -9.75 -4.97
CA GLY A 10 3.26 -8.30 -5.06
C GLY A 10 1.95 -7.83 -4.42
N ILE A 11 0.87 -8.61 -4.60
CA ILE A 11 -0.41 -8.33 -3.93
C ILE A 11 -0.27 -8.53 -2.42
N ALA A 12 0.35 -9.62 -1.97
CA ALA A 12 0.57 -9.87 -0.55
C ALA A 12 1.34 -8.72 0.11
N LEU A 13 2.38 -8.20 -0.55
CA LEU A 13 3.14 -7.06 -0.06
C LEU A 13 2.27 -5.80 0.08
N LEU A 14 1.46 -5.46 -0.94
CA LEU A 14 0.55 -4.32 -0.85
C LEU A 14 -0.46 -4.45 0.28
N VAL A 15 -1.01 -5.65 0.49
CA VAL A 15 -1.95 -5.92 1.59
C VAL A 15 -1.28 -5.73 2.93
N ILE A 16 -0.06 -6.24 3.11
CA ILE A 16 0.71 -6.07 4.35
C ILE A 16 0.98 -4.59 4.62
N VAL A 17 1.44 -3.85 3.61
CA VAL A 17 1.71 -2.41 3.75
C VAL A 17 0.43 -1.64 4.10
N PHE A 18 -0.68 -1.94 3.43
CA PHE A 18 -1.97 -1.32 3.75
C PHE A 18 -2.39 -1.58 5.20
N LEU A 19 -2.24 -2.81 5.69
CA LEU A 19 -2.57 -3.13 7.09
C LEU A 19 -1.68 -2.38 8.08
N VAL A 20 -0.39 -2.20 7.77
CA VAL A 20 0.53 -1.44 8.61
C VAL A 20 0.13 0.03 8.69
N LEU A 21 -0.15 0.66 7.54
CA LEU A 21 -0.60 2.05 7.46
C LEU A 21 -1.94 2.25 8.18
N PHE A 22 -2.89 1.31 7.98
CA PHE A 22 -4.17 1.36 8.68
C PHE A 22 -4.03 1.27 10.21
N VAL A 23 -3.08 0.47 10.72
CA VAL A 23 -2.77 0.43 12.15
C VAL A 23 -2.15 1.73 12.62
N GLU A 24 -1.26 2.34 11.82
CA GLU A 24 -0.68 3.65 12.11
C GLU A 24 -1.77 4.72 12.26
N ASP A 25 -2.76 4.76 11.37
CA ASP A 25 -3.90 5.68 11.46
C ASP A 25 -4.70 5.51 12.77
N ILE A 26 -4.92 4.27 13.20
CA ILE A 26 -5.58 3.99 14.49
C ILE A 26 -4.73 4.51 15.65
N LEU A 27 -3.41 4.33 15.60
CA LEU A 27 -2.50 4.82 16.63
C LEU A 27 -2.44 6.35 16.66
N ILE A 28 -2.46 7.02 15.51
CA ILE A 28 -2.53 8.47 15.41
C ILE A 28 -3.83 8.95 16.02
N TRP A 29 -4.96 8.33 15.69
CA TRP A 29 -6.25 8.66 16.28
C TRP A 29 -6.22 8.50 17.81
N HIS A 30 -5.71 7.37 18.29
CA HIS A 30 -5.61 7.06 19.72
C HIS A 30 -4.74 8.08 20.47
N ASN A 31 -3.61 8.51 19.89
CA ASN A 31 -2.64 9.37 20.56
C ASN A 31 -2.97 10.87 20.45
N SER A 32 -3.60 11.29 19.35
CA SER A 32 -3.93 12.69 19.10
C SER A 32 -5.36 13.07 19.52
N GLY A 33 -6.25 12.08 19.64
CA GLY A 33 -7.69 12.32 19.81
C GLY A 33 -8.37 12.93 18.56
N ALA A 34 -7.63 13.18 17.49
CA ALA A 34 -8.13 13.71 16.24
C ALA A 34 -8.47 12.55 15.30
N LEU A 35 -9.69 12.58 14.73
CA LEU A 35 -10.06 11.62 13.69
C LEU A 35 -9.15 11.85 12.47
N PRO A 36 -8.53 10.79 11.91
CA PRO A 36 -7.74 10.91 10.70
C PRO A 36 -8.63 11.47 9.59
N ALA A 37 -8.27 12.65 9.09
CA ALA A 37 -8.97 13.27 7.98
C ALA A 37 -8.77 12.45 6.71
N ILE A 38 -9.55 12.77 5.66
CA ILE A 38 -9.42 12.11 4.35
C ILE A 38 -8.02 12.22 3.75
N GLU A 39 -7.21 13.16 4.22
CA GLU A 39 -5.80 13.36 3.89
C GLU A 39 -4.96 12.11 4.18
N PHE A 40 -5.20 11.41 5.29
CA PHE A 40 -4.47 10.19 5.66
C PHE A 40 -4.77 9.05 4.66
N LEU A 41 -6.04 8.87 4.33
CA LEU A 41 -6.46 7.90 3.30
C LEU A 41 -5.82 8.22 1.93
N LEU A 42 -5.74 9.50 1.56
CA LEU A 42 -5.09 9.91 0.30
C LEU A 42 -3.59 9.62 0.31
N LEU A 43 -2.91 9.83 1.44
CA LEU A 43 -1.50 9.50 1.62
C LEU A 43 -1.27 7.99 1.50
N ASP A 44 -2.11 7.18 2.13
CA ASP A 44 -2.04 5.71 2.04
C ASP A 44 -2.19 5.22 0.61
N VAL A 45 -3.19 5.73 -0.11
CA VAL A 45 -3.41 5.39 -1.51
C VAL A 45 -2.20 5.81 -2.36
N ALA A 46 -1.59 6.97 -2.09
CA ALA A 46 -0.39 7.41 -2.79
C ALA A 46 0.80 6.48 -2.54
N VAL A 47 1.05 6.08 -1.29
CA VAL A 47 2.10 5.13 -0.91
C VAL A 47 1.90 3.79 -1.62
N LEU A 48 0.67 3.25 -1.58
CA LEU A 48 0.34 1.99 -2.25
C LEU A 48 0.50 2.08 -3.77
N ALA A 49 0.13 3.20 -4.39
CA ALA A 49 0.30 3.42 -5.82
C ALA A 49 1.78 3.43 -6.22
N VAL A 50 2.62 4.14 -5.47
CA VAL A 50 4.08 4.16 -5.68
C VAL A 50 4.66 2.75 -5.54
N LEU A 51 4.27 2.01 -4.49
CA LEU A 51 4.74 0.65 -4.27
C LEU A 51 4.32 -0.30 -5.40
N ALA A 52 3.07 -0.18 -5.86
CA ALA A 52 2.55 -0.97 -6.98
C ALA A 52 3.32 -0.70 -8.27
N LEU A 53 3.66 0.56 -8.55
CA LEU A 53 4.50 0.94 -9.69
C LEU A 53 5.91 0.37 -9.56
N ALA A 54 6.52 0.43 -8.38
CA ALA A 54 7.84 -0.14 -8.12
C ALA A 54 7.85 -1.67 -8.35
N ILE A 55 6.86 -2.40 -7.81
CA ILE A 55 6.73 -3.84 -8.03
C ILE A 55 6.54 -4.15 -9.52
N ARG A 56 5.71 -3.37 -10.22
CA ARG A 56 5.48 -3.52 -11.66
C ARG A 56 6.78 -3.34 -12.43
N GLU A 57 7.58 -2.35 -12.09
CA GLU A 57 8.86 -2.06 -12.75
C GLU A 57 9.89 -3.16 -12.50
N VAL A 58 10.01 -3.64 -11.25
CA VAL A 58 10.89 -4.76 -10.90
C VAL A 58 10.51 -6.03 -11.66
N ARG A 59 9.20 -6.33 -11.80
CA ARG A 59 8.76 -7.50 -12.59
C ARG A 59 9.03 -7.33 -14.08
N ARG A 60 8.91 -6.12 -14.64
CA ARG A 60 9.24 -5.85 -16.05
C ARG A 60 10.71 -6.08 -16.37
N ARG A 61 11.59 -5.86 -15.39
CA ARG A 61 13.05 -6.01 -15.55
C ARG A 61 13.59 -7.37 -15.12
N ARG A 62 12.75 -8.30 -14.66
CA ARG A 62 13.21 -9.66 -14.35
C ARG A 62 13.63 -10.36 -15.65
N PRO A 63 14.89 -10.83 -15.77
CA PRO A 63 15.27 -11.70 -16.88
C PRO A 63 14.44 -13.00 -16.85
N PRO A 64 14.23 -13.64 -18.01
CA PRO A 64 13.37 -14.81 -18.16
C PRO A 64 13.78 -16.00 -17.28
#